data_AF-A0ABD4W2I5-F1
#
_entry.id   AF-A0ABD4W2I5-F1
#
_cell.length_a   1.000
_cell.length_b   1.000
_cell.length_c   1.000
_cell.angle_alpha   90.00
_cell.angle_beta   90.00
_cell.angle_gamma   90.00
#
_symmetry.space_group_name_H-M   'P 1'
#
loop_
_entity.id
_entity.type
_entity.pdbx_description
1 polymer ?
#
loop_
_entity_poly.entity_id
_entity_poly.type
_entity_poly.pdbx_seq_one_letter_code
_entity_poly.pdbx_strand_id
1 'polypeptide(L)'
;MNTKIKKIITACALFLGLGLTAGGVSAAEDTTPVITLGTSLTASQKQGTLDVLKRALSDSSSYNTLTVTGSDLVTYLNPSGSSFTSSSGVWSSAAIEKNSSGSGINVRILNYNGQNNITTITANQYRNAAVTAGITDANIYVTSAIPIDGSGALAGIYKAYAKSGEKLNQKQITAAQDELNTLSGITKENKGKEGYSDAQLNNAVAGAKKEMAQKGSNITKNQIITIVNNQIENNNLTNVITNEQKQQIVNILVEIRDSGALNSSSFKQQASQAMSAIQKSAKGIFAKLNTSENRNALQKLWDAIVNFFTSLFSSFSK
;
A
#
# COMPACT_ATOMS: atom_id res chain seq x y z
N MET A 1 -23.06 -86.53 24.05
CA MET A 1 -23.01 -86.34 25.51
C MET A 1 -22.05 -85.19 25.79
N ASN A 2 -22.54 -84.08 26.38
CA ASN A 2 -21.79 -83.03 27.11
C ASN A 2 -20.74 -82.18 26.35
N THR A 3 -20.58 -80.85 26.47
CA THR A 3 -21.33 -79.68 26.99
C THR A 3 -20.47 -78.44 26.66
N LYS A 4 -21.08 -77.24 26.53
CA LYS A 4 -20.53 -75.89 26.85
C LYS A 4 -19.43 -75.28 25.95
N ILE A 5 -19.24 -73.96 25.83
CA ILE A 5 -20.03 -72.70 25.89
C ILE A 5 -19.05 -71.65 25.34
N LYS A 6 -19.52 -70.69 24.52
CA LYS A 6 -18.77 -69.52 24.07
C LYS A 6 -18.35 -68.64 25.26
N LYS A 7 -17.13 -68.12 25.25
CA LYS A 7 -16.74 -66.77 25.74
C LYS A 7 -15.26 -66.52 25.40
N ILE A 8 -15.02 -65.65 24.40
CA ILE A 8 -13.71 -65.06 24.14
C ILE A 8 -13.60 -63.85 25.07
N ILE A 9 -12.60 -63.89 25.96
CA ILE A 9 -12.32 -62.85 26.94
C ILE A 9 -11.40 -61.82 26.29
N THR A 10 -11.90 -60.59 26.19
CA THR A 10 -11.16 -59.36 25.91
C THR A 10 -10.15 -59.10 27.03
N ALA A 11 -8.87 -59.04 26.68
CA ALA A 11 -7.81 -58.55 27.57
C ALA A 11 -7.36 -57.16 27.11
N CYS A 12 -7.58 -56.17 27.97
CA CYS A 12 -7.08 -54.81 27.82
C CYS A 12 -5.54 -54.80 27.84
N ALA A 13 -4.92 -54.38 26.74
CA ALA A 13 -3.52 -53.97 26.72
C ALA A 13 -3.45 -52.45 26.59
N LEU A 14 -2.88 -51.80 27.61
CA LEU A 14 -2.53 -50.39 27.63
C LEU A 14 -1.63 -50.06 26.43
N PHE A 15 -2.13 -49.28 25.48
CA PHE A 15 -1.29 -48.53 24.55
C PHE A 15 -1.01 -47.16 25.17
N LEU A 16 0.22 -46.96 25.64
CA LEU A 16 0.75 -45.65 25.95
C LEU A 16 0.70 -44.80 24.67
N GLY A 17 -0.10 -43.75 24.70
CA GLY A 17 -0.13 -42.73 23.66
C GLY A 17 1.16 -41.95 23.63
N LEU A 18 1.93 -42.10 22.56
CA LEU A 18 2.91 -41.10 22.15
C LEU A 18 2.26 -40.29 21.01
N GLY A 19 1.46 -39.30 21.40
CA GLY A 19 0.97 -38.29 20.48
C GLY A 19 2.13 -37.42 20.02
N LEU A 20 2.67 -37.68 18.83
CA LEU A 20 3.46 -36.70 18.10
C LEU A 20 2.53 -35.54 17.72
N THR A 21 2.42 -34.53 18.57
CA THR A 21 1.98 -33.22 18.11
C THR A 21 3.14 -32.66 17.29
N ALA A 22 2.98 -32.65 15.97
CA ALA A 22 3.80 -31.83 15.09
C ALA A 22 3.52 -30.37 15.45
N GLY A 23 4.21 -29.87 16.48
CA GLY A 23 4.34 -28.45 16.73
C GLY A 23 5.08 -27.86 15.54
N GLY A 24 4.34 -27.30 14.59
CA GLY A 24 4.91 -26.40 13.61
C GLY A 24 5.62 -25.29 14.38
N VAL A 25 6.95 -25.33 14.41
CA VAL A 25 7.75 -24.20 14.83
C VAL A 25 7.54 -23.15 13.75
N SER A 26 6.52 -22.32 13.91
CA SER A 26 6.47 -21.03 13.22
C SER A 26 7.72 -20.29 13.68
N ALA A 27 8.71 -20.17 12.79
CA ALA A 27 9.83 -19.27 13.03
C ALA A 27 9.24 -17.91 13.43
N ALA A 28 9.68 -17.36 14.55
CA ALA A 28 9.26 -16.03 14.96
C ALA A 28 9.51 -15.08 13.78
N GLU A 29 8.46 -14.40 13.33
CA GLU A 29 8.55 -13.44 12.24
C GLU A 29 9.57 -12.36 12.66
N ASP A 30 10.63 -12.16 11.86
CA ASP A 30 11.61 -11.11 12.15
C ASP A 30 10.95 -9.75 11.93
N THR A 31 10.61 -9.09 13.04
CA THR A 31 9.99 -7.76 13.06
C THR A 31 11.01 -6.63 13.21
N THR A 32 12.31 -6.95 13.14
CA THR A 32 13.39 -5.97 13.29
C THR A 32 13.25 -4.85 12.25
N PRO A 33 13.18 -3.57 12.66
CA PRO A 33 13.10 -2.45 11.73
C PRO A 33 14.24 -2.45 10.71
N VAL A 34 13.96 -2.01 9.49
CA VAL A 34 14.94 -1.90 8.40
C VAL A 34 15.13 -0.44 8.03
N ILE A 35 16.37 0.04 8.11
CA ILE A 35 16.79 1.34 7.60
C ILE A 35 17.48 1.14 6.25
N THR A 36 17.06 1.90 5.25
CA THR A 36 17.65 1.90 3.90
C THR A 36 18.32 3.24 3.64
N LEU A 37 19.60 3.20 3.26
CA LEU A 37 20.44 4.38 3.05
C LEU A 37 20.92 4.44 1.60
N GLY A 38 20.74 5.58 0.96
CA GLY A 38 21.21 5.82 -0.42
C GLY A 38 22.74 5.84 -0.54
N THR A 39 23.27 5.31 -1.64
CA THR A 39 24.72 5.28 -1.91
C THR A 39 25.37 6.63 -2.14
N SER A 40 24.59 7.66 -2.50
CA SER A 40 25.14 8.97 -2.86
C SER A 40 25.26 9.92 -1.68
N LEU A 41 24.88 9.48 -0.48
CA LEU A 41 25.11 10.20 0.77
C LEU A 41 26.61 10.26 1.08
N THR A 42 27.12 11.46 1.39
CA THR A 42 28.45 11.58 2.01
C THR A 42 28.46 10.91 3.39
N ALA A 43 29.64 10.66 3.97
CA ALA A 43 29.73 10.05 5.30
C ALA A 43 28.95 10.81 6.38
N SER A 44 29.04 12.15 6.38
CA SER A 44 28.28 13.01 7.30
C SER A 44 26.77 12.97 7.01
N GLN A 45 26.35 13.03 5.74
CA GLN A 45 24.95 12.91 5.37
C GLN A 45 24.36 11.55 5.73
N LYS A 46 25.15 10.47 5.57
CA LYS A 46 24.76 9.12 5.94
C LYS A 46 24.49 9.03 7.45
N GLN A 47 25.39 9.57 8.27
CA GLN A 47 25.21 9.59 9.72
C GLN A 47 23.98 10.43 10.11
N GLY A 48 23.85 11.66 9.59
CA GLY A 48 22.70 12.51 9.90
C GLY A 48 21.37 11.89 9.47
N THR A 49 21.34 11.23 8.31
CA THR A 49 20.15 10.54 7.78
C THR A 49 19.78 9.37 8.68
N LEU A 50 20.77 8.57 9.07
CA LEU A 50 20.59 7.47 10.00
C LEU A 50 20.04 7.96 11.34
N ASP A 51 20.55 9.06 11.88
CA ASP A 51 20.10 9.62 13.15
C ASP A 51 18.66 10.14 13.09
N VAL A 52 18.26 10.78 11.98
CA VAL A 52 16.86 11.21 11.75
C VAL A 52 15.92 10.01 11.73
N LEU A 53 16.28 8.97 10.99
CA LEU A 53 15.44 7.78 10.83
C LEU A 53 15.34 6.97 12.12
N LYS A 54 16.46 6.76 12.83
CA LYS A 54 16.49 6.08 14.12
C LYS A 54 15.58 6.70 15.16
N ARG A 55 15.59 8.04 15.28
CA ARG A 55 14.76 8.76 16.25
C ARG A 55 13.26 8.59 16.01
N ALA A 56 12.86 8.16 14.81
CA ALA A 56 11.46 7.95 14.46
C ALA A 56 10.99 6.50 14.69
N LEU A 57 11.91 5.54 14.86
CA LEU A 57 11.58 4.15 15.18
C LEU A 57 11.00 4.04 16.59
N SER A 58 10.09 3.08 16.79
CA SER A 58 9.52 2.80 18.11
C SER A 58 10.55 2.14 19.02
N ASP A 59 11.40 1.29 18.45
CA ASP A 59 12.61 0.75 19.08
C ASP A 59 13.83 1.03 18.19
N SER A 60 14.80 1.78 18.72
CA SER A 60 16.03 2.14 18.02
C SER A 60 17.25 1.32 18.46
N SER A 61 17.07 0.38 19.39
CA SER A 61 18.14 -0.45 19.95
C SER A 61 18.61 -1.55 18.99
N SER A 62 17.71 -2.04 18.13
CA SER A 62 17.99 -3.06 17.11
C SER A 62 17.35 -2.68 15.79
N TYR A 63 18.13 -2.65 14.71
CA TYR A 63 17.66 -2.41 13.35
C TYR A 63 18.64 -2.98 12.33
N ASN A 64 18.12 -3.43 11.19
CA ASN A 64 18.91 -3.83 10.03
C ASN A 64 19.18 -2.62 9.15
N THR A 65 20.31 -2.60 8.45
CA THR A 65 20.64 -1.56 7.46
C THR A 65 20.84 -2.16 6.08
N LEU A 66 20.21 -1.56 5.08
CA LEU A 66 20.42 -1.86 3.66
C LEU A 66 20.93 -0.63 2.92
N THR A 67 21.75 -0.86 1.91
CA THR A 67 22.21 0.19 0.99
C THR A 67 21.39 0.18 -0.28
N VAL A 68 20.95 1.35 -0.74
CA VAL A 68 20.17 1.53 -1.98
C VAL A 68 21.05 2.21 -3.02
N THR A 69 21.18 1.56 -4.18
CA THR A 69 22.06 1.93 -5.29
C THR A 69 21.25 2.39 -6.51
N GLY A 70 21.90 3.01 -7.50
CA GLY A 70 21.26 3.30 -8.80
C GLY A 70 20.70 2.04 -9.48
N SER A 71 21.36 0.88 -9.30
CA SER A 71 20.87 -0.40 -9.82
C SER A 71 19.58 -0.87 -9.13
N ASP A 72 19.40 -0.53 -7.86
CA ASP A 72 18.13 -0.78 -7.17
C ASP A 72 17.03 0.13 -7.75
N LEU A 73 17.34 1.37 -8.12
CA LEU A 73 16.38 2.24 -8.83
C LEU A 73 15.95 1.62 -10.15
N VAL A 74 16.89 1.08 -10.93
CA VAL A 74 16.59 0.37 -12.18
C VAL A 74 15.69 -0.84 -11.91
N THR A 75 16.02 -1.64 -10.91
CA THR A 75 15.29 -2.87 -10.57
C THR A 75 13.86 -2.59 -10.15
N TYR A 76 13.66 -1.56 -9.33
CA TYR A 76 12.38 -1.33 -8.66
C TYR A 76 11.54 -0.22 -9.28
N LEU A 77 12.14 0.75 -9.97
CA LEU A 77 11.49 1.98 -10.43
C LEU A 77 11.53 2.19 -11.95
N ASN A 78 12.03 1.23 -12.73
CA ASN A 78 12.18 1.38 -14.18
C ASN A 78 11.31 0.42 -15.01
N PRO A 79 10.00 0.23 -14.69
CA PRO A 79 9.17 -0.76 -15.38
C PRO A 79 8.95 -0.45 -16.87
N SER A 80 9.00 0.83 -17.27
CA SER A 80 8.77 1.29 -18.65
C SER A 80 10.05 1.76 -19.37
N GLY A 81 11.21 1.65 -18.70
CA GLY A 81 12.51 2.04 -19.24
C GLY A 81 12.76 3.55 -19.30
N SER A 82 14.03 3.94 -19.11
CA SER A 82 14.66 5.26 -19.31
C SER A 82 14.64 6.33 -18.21
N SER A 83 14.01 6.14 -17.05
CA SER A 83 14.08 7.16 -15.98
C SER A 83 15.33 7.08 -15.11
N PHE A 84 15.91 5.88 -14.94
CA PHE A 84 17.07 5.64 -14.08
C PHE A 84 18.11 4.74 -14.76
N THR A 85 19.37 4.91 -14.37
CA THR A 85 20.50 4.07 -14.75
C THR A 85 21.21 3.53 -13.50
N SER A 86 22.08 2.54 -13.66
CA SER A 86 22.90 2.02 -12.55
C SER A 86 23.81 3.09 -11.92
N SER A 87 24.09 4.18 -12.66
CA SER A 87 24.87 5.34 -12.20
C SER A 87 24.00 6.47 -11.61
N SER A 88 22.68 6.32 -11.58
CA SER A 88 21.79 7.30 -10.94
C SER A 88 22.12 7.46 -9.46
N GLY A 89 22.15 8.71 -8.99
CA GLY A 89 22.43 9.00 -7.59
C GLY A 89 21.22 8.73 -6.68
N VAL A 90 21.49 8.32 -5.44
CA VAL A 90 20.49 7.94 -4.44
C VAL A 90 20.77 8.69 -3.14
N TRP A 91 19.97 9.72 -2.84
CA TRP A 91 20.11 10.56 -1.64
C TRP A 91 18.94 10.43 -0.65
N SER A 92 17.75 10.07 -1.12
CA SER A 92 16.62 9.79 -0.24
C SER A 92 16.75 8.40 0.39
N SER A 93 16.22 8.25 1.59
CA SER A 93 16.37 7.09 2.46
C SER A 93 15.07 6.83 3.21
N ALA A 94 14.85 5.59 3.63
CA ALA A 94 13.65 5.19 4.35
C ALA A 94 13.95 4.31 5.55
N ALA A 95 13.10 4.36 6.57
CA ALA A 95 13.02 3.35 7.62
C ALA A 95 11.63 2.70 7.62
N ILE A 96 11.61 1.39 7.79
CA ILE A 96 10.40 0.56 7.75
C ILE A 96 10.36 -0.23 9.04
N GLU A 97 9.24 -0.14 9.75
CA GLU A 97 8.97 -0.88 10.97
C GLU A 97 7.61 -1.59 10.81
N LYS A 98 7.58 -2.90 11.06
CA LYS A 98 6.32 -3.65 11.10
C LYS A 98 5.46 -3.12 12.24
N ASN A 99 4.18 -2.95 11.96
CA ASN A 99 3.19 -2.51 12.92
C ASN A 99 2.23 -3.66 13.24
N SER A 100 1.44 -3.50 14.30
CA SER A 100 0.45 -4.50 14.69
C SER A 100 -0.57 -4.71 13.57
N SER A 101 -0.94 -5.97 13.33
CA SER A 101 -1.95 -6.35 12.34
C SER A 101 -3.20 -5.48 12.45
N GLY A 102 -3.64 -4.90 11.33
CA GLY A 102 -4.79 -3.99 11.31
C GLY A 102 -4.50 -2.53 11.64
N SER A 103 -3.24 -2.13 11.81
CA SER A 103 -2.84 -0.72 11.99
C SER A 103 -2.79 0.08 10.68
N GLY A 104 -2.72 -0.61 9.55
CA GLY A 104 -2.56 0.00 8.24
C GLY A 104 -1.16 0.57 8.00
N ILE A 105 -0.99 1.23 6.86
CA ILE A 105 0.29 1.81 6.45
C ILE A 105 0.35 3.28 6.87
N ASN A 106 1.27 3.60 7.77
CA ASN A 106 1.55 4.96 8.24
C ASN A 106 2.80 5.48 7.55
N VAL A 107 2.71 6.63 6.88
CA VAL A 107 3.85 7.25 6.20
C VAL A 107 4.12 8.63 6.76
N ARG A 108 5.38 8.92 7.07
CA ARG A 108 5.84 10.24 7.50
C ARG A 108 7.09 10.64 6.73
N ILE A 109 7.06 11.82 6.11
CA ILE A 109 8.25 12.46 5.58
C ILE A 109 8.87 13.30 6.70
N LEU A 110 10.11 13.00 7.06
CA LEU A 110 10.85 13.59 8.16
C LEU A 110 11.79 14.68 7.66
N ASN A 111 11.89 15.75 8.45
CA ASN A 111 12.81 16.83 8.18
C ASN A 111 14.26 16.40 8.44
N TYR A 112 15.15 16.73 7.51
CA TYR A 112 16.59 16.66 7.68
C TYR A 112 17.10 18.07 7.94
N ASN A 113 17.80 18.28 9.06
CA ASN A 113 18.27 19.61 9.49
C ASN A 113 17.17 20.69 9.46
N GLY A 114 15.97 20.34 9.92
CA GLY A 114 14.83 21.26 10.00
C GLY A 114 14.05 21.47 8.71
N GLN A 115 14.47 20.87 7.58
CA GLN A 115 13.83 21.05 6.28
C GLN A 115 13.25 19.75 5.71
N ASN A 116 12.09 19.83 5.07
CA ASN A 116 11.58 18.74 4.26
C ASN A 116 12.25 18.79 2.88
N ASN A 117 13.05 17.77 2.59
CA ASN A 117 13.83 17.65 1.37
C ASN A 117 13.21 16.72 0.31
N ILE A 118 12.02 16.16 0.56
CA ILE A 118 11.29 15.40 -0.46
C ILE A 118 10.37 16.36 -1.20
N THR A 119 10.64 16.56 -2.49
CA THR A 119 10.06 17.67 -3.28
C THR A 119 8.85 17.26 -4.12
N THR A 120 8.70 15.96 -4.40
CA THR A 120 7.76 15.47 -5.41
C THR A 120 6.80 14.44 -4.83
N ILE A 121 7.30 13.34 -4.26
CA ILE A 121 6.45 12.25 -3.77
C ILE A 121 5.87 12.61 -2.39
N THR A 122 4.53 12.60 -2.27
CA THR A 122 3.83 12.90 -1.02
C THR A 122 3.67 11.65 -0.15
N ALA A 123 3.42 11.85 1.15
CA ALA A 123 3.17 10.75 2.08
C ALA A 123 1.95 9.89 1.69
N ASN A 124 0.91 10.49 1.09
CA ASN A 124 -0.26 9.76 0.63
C ASN A 124 0.04 8.92 -0.62
N GLN A 125 0.90 9.42 -1.52
CA GLN A 125 1.35 8.67 -2.69
C GLN A 125 2.18 7.45 -2.30
N TYR A 126 3.15 7.61 -1.38
CA TYR A 126 3.86 6.47 -0.79
C TYR A 126 2.89 5.45 -0.17
N ARG A 127 1.88 5.92 0.57
CA ARG A 127 0.90 5.04 1.21
C ARG A 127 0.11 4.24 0.18
N ASN A 128 -0.41 4.89 -0.86
CA ASN A 128 -1.17 4.24 -1.92
C ASN A 128 -0.33 3.21 -2.68
N ALA A 129 0.89 3.60 -3.07
CA ALA A 129 1.83 2.71 -3.75
C ALA A 129 2.18 1.49 -2.88
N ALA A 130 2.36 1.69 -1.56
CA ALA A 130 2.63 0.59 -0.64
C ALA A 130 1.47 -0.43 -0.58
N VAL A 131 0.21 0.04 -0.53
CA VAL A 131 -0.97 -0.85 -0.63
C VAL A 131 -0.94 -1.66 -1.93
N THR A 132 -0.64 -1.01 -3.05
CA THR A 132 -0.57 -1.67 -4.36
C THR A 132 0.54 -2.71 -4.42
N ALA A 133 1.70 -2.41 -3.85
CA ALA A 133 2.84 -3.32 -3.76
C ALA A 133 2.62 -4.51 -2.80
N GLY A 134 1.48 -4.55 -2.10
CA GLY A 134 1.13 -5.62 -1.16
C GLY A 134 1.72 -5.45 0.24
N ILE A 135 2.26 -4.27 0.56
CA ILE A 135 2.75 -3.96 1.90
C ILE A 135 1.55 -3.85 2.86
N THR A 136 1.69 -4.39 4.06
CA THR A 136 0.65 -4.38 5.09
C THR A 136 1.20 -3.87 6.40
N ASP A 137 0.38 -3.10 7.14
CA ASP A 137 0.59 -2.80 8.57
C ASP A 137 2.03 -2.35 8.90
N ALA A 138 2.45 -1.20 8.38
CA ALA A 138 3.83 -0.74 8.50
C ALA A 138 3.93 0.75 8.81
N ASN A 139 4.91 1.13 9.61
CA ASN A 139 5.37 2.50 9.75
C ASN A 139 6.53 2.74 8.77
N ILE A 140 6.35 3.70 7.88
CA ILE A 140 7.31 4.10 6.85
C ILE A 140 7.73 5.54 7.12
N TYR A 141 9.02 5.73 7.35
CA TYR A 141 9.64 7.02 7.56
C TYR A 141 10.53 7.33 6.37
N VAL A 142 10.38 8.49 5.76
CA VAL A 142 11.14 8.90 4.57
C VAL A 142 11.89 10.19 4.88
N THR A 143 13.15 10.30 4.48
CA THR A 143 13.89 11.56 4.55
C THR A 143 14.93 11.65 3.44
N SER A 144 15.53 12.82 3.28
CA SER A 144 16.64 13.03 2.34
C SER A 144 17.59 14.09 2.86
N ALA A 145 18.89 13.89 2.64
CA ALA A 145 19.91 14.87 3.01
C ALA A 145 19.91 16.11 2.09
N ILE A 146 19.36 16.00 0.88
CA ILE A 146 19.26 17.08 -0.12
C ILE A 146 17.86 17.10 -0.78
N PRO A 147 17.41 18.24 -1.33
CA PRO A 147 16.17 18.30 -2.11
C PRO A 147 16.16 17.31 -3.28
N ILE A 148 15.23 16.35 -3.27
CA ILE A 148 15.11 15.31 -4.29
C ILE A 148 13.66 14.80 -4.37
N ASP A 149 13.32 14.09 -5.44
CA ASP A 149 11.95 13.61 -5.70
C ASP A 149 11.42 12.61 -4.65
N GLY A 150 12.31 11.80 -4.08
CA GLY A 150 12.01 10.73 -3.13
C GLY A 150 12.20 9.31 -3.65
N SER A 151 12.47 9.13 -4.95
CA SER A 151 12.54 7.82 -5.62
C SER A 151 13.49 6.81 -4.94
N GLY A 152 14.64 7.27 -4.43
CA GLY A 152 15.58 6.44 -3.66
C GLY A 152 14.98 5.78 -2.41
N ALA A 153 14.16 6.52 -1.66
CA ALA A 153 13.46 5.99 -0.50
C ALA A 153 12.43 4.93 -0.89
N LEU A 154 11.71 5.13 -2.01
CA LEU A 154 10.76 4.16 -2.53
C LEU A 154 11.43 2.84 -2.91
N ALA A 155 12.56 2.91 -3.64
CA ALA A 155 13.35 1.72 -3.95
C ALA A 155 13.89 1.05 -2.68
N GLY A 156 14.26 1.83 -1.67
CA GLY A 156 14.64 1.33 -0.35
C GLY A 156 13.53 0.54 0.34
N ILE A 157 12.29 1.04 0.30
CA ILE A 157 11.12 0.34 0.83
C ILE A 157 10.96 -1.01 0.14
N TYR A 158 10.96 -1.07 -1.19
CA TYR A 158 10.81 -2.34 -1.91
C TYR A 158 11.98 -3.29 -1.68
N LYS A 159 13.21 -2.78 -1.61
CA LYS A 159 14.39 -3.57 -1.27
C LYS A 159 14.33 -4.17 0.13
N ALA A 160 13.82 -3.43 1.12
CA ALA A 160 13.66 -3.93 2.48
C ALA A 160 12.69 -5.11 2.53
N TYR A 161 11.51 -4.96 1.94
CA TYR A 161 10.50 -6.02 1.88
C TYR A 161 10.97 -7.26 1.10
N ALA A 162 11.65 -7.07 -0.03
CA ALA A 162 12.25 -8.17 -0.79
C ALA A 162 13.30 -8.95 0.03
N LYS A 163 13.99 -8.29 0.97
CA LYS A 163 14.98 -8.93 1.87
C LYS A 163 14.36 -9.62 3.08
N SER A 164 13.23 -9.12 3.59
CA SER A 164 12.49 -9.71 4.71
C SER A 164 11.80 -11.05 4.38
N GLY A 165 11.96 -11.57 3.16
CA GLY A 165 11.36 -12.83 2.72
C GLY A 165 9.89 -12.72 2.30
N GLU A 166 9.31 -11.52 2.40
CA GLU A 166 8.00 -11.21 1.83
C GLU A 166 8.14 -11.18 0.30
N LYS A 167 7.45 -12.11 -0.38
CA LYS A 167 7.45 -12.17 -1.84
C LYS A 167 6.67 -10.98 -2.41
N LEU A 168 7.34 -9.84 -2.54
CA LEU A 168 6.83 -8.75 -3.35
C LEU A 168 6.69 -9.23 -4.81
N ASN A 169 5.49 -9.13 -5.36
CA ASN A 169 5.22 -9.47 -6.73
C ASN A 169 5.69 -8.33 -7.64
N GLN A 170 6.60 -8.60 -8.56
CA GLN A 170 7.13 -7.56 -9.46
C GLN A 170 6.04 -6.84 -10.25
N LYS A 171 4.94 -7.52 -10.64
CA LYS A 171 3.81 -6.85 -11.30
C LYS A 171 3.10 -5.86 -10.38
N GLN A 172 3.01 -6.17 -9.08
CA GLN A 172 2.44 -5.26 -8.08
C GLN A 172 3.37 -4.07 -7.82
N ILE A 173 4.69 -4.30 -7.79
CA ILE A 173 5.69 -3.23 -7.72
C ILE A 173 5.55 -2.31 -8.93
N THR A 174 5.51 -2.86 -10.15
CA THR A 174 5.30 -2.09 -11.38
C THR A 174 4.01 -1.26 -11.31
N ALA A 175 2.87 -1.87 -10.99
CA ALA A 175 1.61 -1.15 -10.87
C ALA A 175 1.65 -0.06 -9.78
N ALA A 176 2.37 -0.30 -8.67
CA ALA A 176 2.56 0.69 -7.62
C ALA A 176 3.40 1.89 -8.07
N GLN A 177 4.37 1.67 -8.95
CA GLN A 177 5.15 2.74 -9.56
C GLN A 177 4.33 3.57 -10.53
N ASP A 178 3.62 2.90 -11.43
CA ASP A 178 2.82 3.59 -12.43
C ASP A 178 1.72 4.41 -11.75
N GLU A 179 1.13 3.87 -10.67
CA GLU A 179 0.27 4.63 -9.77
C GLU A 179 0.98 5.87 -9.20
N LEU A 180 2.12 5.70 -8.55
CA LEU A 180 2.81 6.81 -7.88
C LEU A 180 3.22 7.90 -8.87
N ASN A 181 3.78 7.52 -10.02
CA ASN A 181 4.17 8.43 -11.09
C ASN A 181 2.96 9.20 -11.64
N THR A 182 1.87 8.50 -11.92
CA THR A 182 0.63 9.09 -12.43
C THR A 182 0.05 10.10 -11.43
N LEU A 183 -0.09 9.72 -10.16
CA LEU A 183 -0.63 10.60 -9.14
C LEU A 183 0.29 11.79 -8.85
N SER A 184 1.61 11.60 -8.94
CA SER A 184 2.56 12.70 -8.81
C SER A 184 2.48 13.68 -9.98
N GLY A 185 2.36 13.18 -11.21
CA GLY A 185 2.12 13.99 -12.41
C GLY A 185 0.84 14.82 -12.30
N ILE A 186 -0.28 14.17 -11.97
CA ILE A 186 -1.57 14.85 -11.78
C ILE A 186 -1.49 15.89 -10.64
N THR A 187 -0.83 15.56 -9.52
CA THR A 187 -0.60 16.51 -8.42
C THR A 187 0.22 17.71 -8.87
N LYS A 188 1.28 17.49 -9.66
CA LYS A 188 2.13 18.57 -10.18
C LYS A 188 1.35 19.51 -11.09
N GLU A 189 0.55 18.97 -12.00
CA GLU A 189 -0.27 19.73 -12.96
C GLU A 189 -1.41 20.51 -12.31
N ASN A 190 -1.91 20.04 -11.17
CA ASN A 190 -3.02 20.67 -10.44
C ASN A 190 -2.59 21.44 -9.19
N LYS A 191 -1.29 21.50 -8.89
CA LYS A 191 -0.76 22.18 -7.72
C LYS A 191 -1.16 23.66 -7.72
N GLY A 192 -1.81 24.10 -6.65
CA GLY A 192 -2.26 25.49 -6.47
C GLY A 192 -3.57 25.84 -7.16
N LYS A 193 -4.20 24.92 -7.91
CA LYS A 193 -5.56 25.13 -8.42
C LYS A 193 -6.57 25.09 -7.28
N GLU A 194 -7.55 25.99 -7.32
CA GLU A 194 -8.66 25.99 -6.37
C GLU A 194 -9.44 24.66 -6.46
N GLY A 195 -9.85 24.13 -5.31
CA GLY A 195 -10.56 22.85 -5.23
C GLY A 195 -9.68 21.60 -5.33
N TYR A 196 -8.39 21.74 -5.64
CA TYR A 196 -7.45 20.62 -5.65
C TYR A 196 -6.76 20.40 -4.31
N SER A 197 -6.61 19.13 -3.91
CA SER A 197 -5.58 18.72 -2.96
C SER A 197 -5.07 17.32 -3.27
N ASP A 198 -3.80 17.08 -2.97
CA ASP A 198 -3.19 15.74 -3.00
C ASP A 198 -3.99 14.74 -2.16
N ALA A 199 -4.54 15.18 -1.01
CA ALA A 199 -5.34 14.34 -0.15
C ALA A 199 -6.65 13.88 -0.81
N GLN A 200 -7.36 14.75 -1.52
CA GLN A 200 -8.58 14.38 -2.26
C GLN A 200 -8.28 13.35 -3.35
N LEU A 201 -7.23 13.57 -4.15
CA LEU A 201 -6.87 12.66 -5.24
C LEU A 201 -6.48 11.28 -4.70
N ASN A 202 -5.58 11.24 -3.71
CA ASN A 202 -5.15 9.99 -3.13
C ASN A 202 -6.27 9.27 -2.38
N ASN A 203 -7.22 10.00 -1.79
CA ASN A 203 -8.40 9.40 -1.15
C ASN A 203 -9.35 8.80 -2.18
N ALA A 204 -9.55 9.45 -3.33
CA ALA A 204 -10.34 8.92 -4.44
C ALA A 204 -9.75 7.59 -4.95
N VAL A 205 -8.43 7.51 -5.13
CA VAL A 205 -7.76 6.29 -5.58
C VAL A 205 -7.81 5.19 -4.52
N ALA A 206 -7.58 5.51 -3.25
CA ALA A 206 -7.71 4.54 -2.15
C ALA A 206 -9.16 4.01 -2.03
N GLY A 207 -10.16 4.89 -2.21
CA GLY A 207 -11.57 4.53 -2.27
C GLY A 207 -11.89 3.62 -3.46
N ALA A 208 -11.36 3.94 -4.64
CA ALA A 208 -11.52 3.12 -5.84
C ALA A 208 -10.96 1.71 -5.64
N LYS A 209 -9.73 1.59 -5.11
CA LYS A 209 -9.12 0.30 -4.76
C LYS A 209 -9.99 -0.51 -3.79
N LYS A 210 -10.54 0.14 -2.75
CA LYS A 210 -11.44 -0.50 -1.78
C LYS A 210 -12.70 -1.04 -2.45
N GLU A 211 -13.34 -0.26 -3.32
CA GLU A 211 -14.52 -0.70 -4.07
C GLU A 211 -14.20 -1.84 -5.04
N MET A 212 -13.10 -1.74 -5.77
CA MET A 212 -12.63 -2.82 -6.66
C MET A 212 -12.40 -4.12 -5.88
N ALA A 213 -11.76 -4.05 -4.72
CA ALA A 213 -11.52 -5.20 -3.85
C ALA A 213 -12.81 -5.82 -3.27
N GLN A 214 -13.89 -5.04 -3.14
CA GLN A 214 -15.21 -5.58 -2.78
C GLN A 214 -15.86 -6.36 -3.92
N LYS A 215 -15.60 -5.99 -5.17
CA LYS A 215 -16.11 -6.68 -6.37
C LYS A 215 -15.27 -7.91 -6.73
N GLY A 216 -13.99 -7.90 -6.39
CA GLY A 216 -13.05 -8.96 -6.71
C GLY A 216 -12.36 -8.77 -8.06
N SER A 217 -11.47 -9.70 -8.40
CA SER A 217 -10.55 -9.58 -9.55
C SER A 217 -11.22 -9.66 -10.92
N ASN A 218 -12.48 -10.11 -11.01
CA ASN A 218 -13.26 -10.17 -12.26
C ASN A 218 -13.89 -8.81 -12.66
N ILE A 219 -13.59 -7.74 -11.94
CA ILE A 219 -14.12 -6.41 -12.26
C ILE A 219 -13.68 -5.94 -13.66
N THR A 220 -14.64 -5.48 -14.47
CA THR A 220 -14.40 -5.08 -15.86
C THR A 220 -13.88 -3.64 -15.95
N LYS A 221 -13.27 -3.28 -17.08
CA LYS A 221 -12.78 -1.91 -17.33
C LYS A 221 -13.90 -0.87 -17.23
N ASN A 222 -15.10 -1.17 -17.74
CA ASN A 222 -16.25 -0.26 -17.64
C ASN A 222 -16.67 -0.01 -16.19
N GLN A 223 -16.64 -1.05 -15.36
CA GLN A 223 -16.92 -0.92 -13.94
C GLN A 223 -15.85 -0.08 -13.23
N ILE A 224 -14.57 -0.23 -13.60
CA ILE A 224 -13.48 0.63 -13.11
C ILE A 224 -13.71 2.09 -13.52
N ILE A 225 -14.12 2.37 -14.77
CA ILE A 225 -14.46 3.73 -15.22
C ILE A 225 -15.56 4.33 -14.35
N THR A 226 -16.63 3.58 -14.08
CA THR A 226 -17.71 4.02 -13.18
C THR A 226 -17.18 4.34 -11.78
N ILE A 227 -16.38 3.44 -11.19
CA ILE A 227 -15.78 3.64 -9.86
C ILE A 227 -14.92 4.92 -9.84
N VAL A 228 -14.07 5.14 -10.86
CA VAL A 228 -13.23 6.34 -10.93
C VAL A 228 -14.06 7.60 -10.98
N ASN A 229 -15.07 7.67 -11.86
CA ASN A 229 -15.93 8.85 -11.97
C ASN A 229 -16.62 9.15 -10.63
N ASN A 230 -17.16 8.14 -9.97
CA ASN A 230 -17.81 8.30 -8.68
C ASN A 230 -16.82 8.74 -7.60
N GLN A 231 -15.61 8.17 -7.55
CA GLN A 231 -14.60 8.56 -6.58
C GLN A 231 -14.08 9.98 -6.80
N ILE A 232 -13.96 10.43 -8.05
CA ILE A 232 -13.62 11.82 -8.37
C ILE A 232 -14.74 12.78 -7.92
N GLU A 233 -16.01 12.43 -8.17
CA GLU A 233 -17.16 13.20 -7.68
C GLU A 233 -17.21 13.24 -6.15
N ASN A 234 -17.05 12.08 -5.50
CA ASN A 234 -17.10 11.94 -4.05
C ASN A 234 -16.03 12.76 -3.31
N ASN A 235 -14.94 13.08 -4.01
CA ASN A 235 -13.85 13.88 -3.49
C ASN A 235 -13.91 15.34 -3.96
N ASN A 236 -15.02 15.79 -4.57
CA ASN A 236 -15.20 17.13 -5.15
C ASN A 236 -14.09 17.52 -6.15
N LEU A 237 -13.67 16.55 -6.97
CA LEU A 237 -12.62 16.75 -7.96
C LEU A 237 -13.15 16.85 -9.40
N THR A 238 -14.47 16.75 -9.61
CA THR A 238 -15.11 16.73 -10.94
C THR A 238 -14.71 17.88 -11.85
N ASN A 239 -14.61 19.10 -11.30
CA ASN A 239 -14.30 20.32 -12.05
C ASN A 239 -12.80 20.63 -12.11
N VAL A 240 -11.97 19.79 -11.50
CA VAL A 240 -10.52 20.01 -11.36
C VAL A 240 -9.74 18.97 -12.16
N ILE A 241 -10.17 17.71 -12.10
CA ILE A 241 -9.51 16.58 -12.76
C ILE A 241 -10.10 16.42 -14.17
N THR A 242 -9.22 16.50 -15.18
CA THR A 242 -9.62 16.40 -16.59
C THR A 242 -10.00 14.97 -16.98
N ASN A 243 -10.62 14.81 -18.15
CA ASN A 243 -10.97 13.47 -18.66
C ASN A 243 -9.72 12.63 -18.97
N GLU A 244 -8.64 13.25 -19.44
CA GLU A 244 -7.35 12.61 -19.65
C GLU A 244 -6.79 12.09 -18.32
N GLN A 245 -6.83 12.91 -17.27
CA GLN A 245 -6.38 12.51 -15.92
C GLN A 245 -7.26 11.40 -15.33
N LYS A 246 -8.57 11.44 -15.55
CA LYS A 246 -9.47 10.30 -15.20
C LYS A 246 -9.06 9.04 -15.94
N GLN A 247 -8.75 9.13 -17.23
CA GLN A 247 -8.31 7.97 -18.01
C GLN A 247 -6.97 7.40 -17.52
N GLN A 248 -6.03 8.26 -17.11
CA GLN A 248 -4.79 7.83 -16.46
C GLN A 248 -5.08 7.07 -15.17
N ILE A 249 -6.00 7.56 -14.32
CA ILE A 249 -6.42 6.88 -13.09
C ILE A 249 -7.09 5.53 -13.41
N VAL A 250 -7.93 5.46 -14.45
CA VAL A 250 -8.52 4.19 -14.91
C VAL A 250 -7.45 3.19 -15.33
N ASN A 251 -6.43 3.64 -16.07
CA ASN A 251 -5.36 2.77 -16.55
C ASN A 251 -4.55 2.16 -15.39
N ILE A 252 -4.15 2.98 -14.41
CA ILE A 252 -3.42 2.43 -13.25
C ILE A 252 -4.28 1.45 -12.44
N LEU A 253 -5.59 1.67 -12.32
CA LEU A 253 -6.47 0.75 -11.59
C LEU A 253 -6.66 -0.57 -12.34
N VAL A 254 -6.68 -0.53 -13.68
CA VAL A 254 -6.63 -1.72 -14.53
C VAL A 254 -5.32 -2.49 -14.30
N GLU A 255 -4.17 -1.81 -14.29
CA GLU A 255 -2.86 -2.41 -14.00
C GLU A 255 -2.82 -3.02 -12.59
N ILE A 256 -3.39 -2.34 -11.59
CA ILE A 256 -3.50 -2.85 -10.22
C ILE A 256 -4.33 -4.14 -10.19
N ARG A 257 -5.47 -4.20 -10.89
CA ARG A 257 -6.25 -5.44 -11.04
C ARG A 257 -5.41 -6.54 -11.69
N ASP A 258 -4.77 -6.24 -12.80
CA ASP A 258 -4.05 -7.22 -13.63
C ASP A 258 -2.73 -7.70 -12.98
N SER A 259 -2.18 -6.92 -12.05
CA SER A 259 -1.05 -7.32 -11.19
C SER A 259 -1.39 -8.44 -10.21
N GLY A 260 -2.69 -8.68 -9.97
CA GLY A 260 -3.19 -9.62 -8.98
C GLY A 260 -3.28 -9.06 -7.55
N ALA A 261 -3.04 -7.76 -7.34
CA ALA A 261 -3.13 -7.10 -6.03
C ALA A 261 -4.48 -7.36 -5.32
N LEU A 262 -5.58 -7.34 -6.09
CA LEU A 262 -6.95 -7.56 -5.58
C LEU A 262 -7.18 -8.98 -5.03
N ASN A 263 -6.34 -9.95 -5.38
CA ASN A 263 -6.47 -11.33 -4.89
C ASN A 263 -5.94 -11.48 -3.45
N SER A 264 -5.21 -10.49 -2.93
CA SER A 264 -4.77 -10.51 -1.54
C SER A 264 -5.94 -10.22 -0.60
N SER A 265 -6.09 -11.06 0.43
CA SER A 265 -7.10 -10.88 1.48
C SER A 265 -6.89 -9.59 2.28
N SER A 266 -5.66 -9.09 2.38
CA SER A 266 -5.33 -7.85 3.09
C SER A 266 -5.59 -6.59 2.25
N PHE A 267 -5.63 -6.70 0.91
CA PHE A 267 -5.68 -5.52 0.02
C PHE A 267 -6.87 -4.61 0.30
N LYS A 268 -8.08 -5.18 0.47
CA LYS A 268 -9.29 -4.42 0.80
C LYS A 268 -9.14 -3.67 2.13
N GLN A 269 -8.61 -4.34 3.15
CA GLN A 269 -8.42 -3.76 4.47
C GLN A 269 -7.42 -2.61 4.42
N GLN A 270 -6.26 -2.84 3.77
CA GLN A 270 -5.20 -1.84 3.63
C GLN A 270 -5.65 -0.65 2.78
N ALA A 271 -6.41 -0.86 1.70
CA ALA A 271 -7.01 0.24 0.92
C ALA A 271 -7.99 1.06 1.77
N SER A 272 -8.83 0.41 2.58
CA SER A 272 -9.75 1.11 3.48
C SER A 272 -9.02 1.88 4.57
N GLN A 273 -7.95 1.32 5.16
CA GLN A 273 -7.13 2.01 6.15
C GLN A 273 -6.37 3.18 5.53
N ALA A 274 -5.86 3.03 4.31
CA ALA A 274 -5.22 4.11 3.58
C ALA A 274 -6.19 5.28 3.36
N MET A 275 -7.41 5.00 2.89
CA MET A 275 -8.48 5.99 2.77
C MET A 275 -8.75 6.70 4.11
N SER A 276 -8.96 5.95 5.20
CA SER A 276 -9.19 6.50 6.53
C SER A 276 -8.02 7.34 7.06
N ALA A 277 -6.77 6.90 6.83
CA ALA A 277 -5.58 7.64 7.23
C ALA A 277 -5.46 8.96 6.47
N ILE A 278 -5.74 8.97 5.16
CA ILE A 278 -5.76 10.19 4.35
C ILE A 278 -6.82 11.16 4.90
N GLN A 279 -8.05 10.68 5.12
CA GLN A 279 -9.13 11.50 5.68
C GLN A 279 -8.78 12.08 7.05
N LYS A 280 -8.15 11.27 7.92
CA LYS A 280 -7.70 11.72 9.26
C LYS A 280 -6.59 12.77 9.17
N SER A 281 -5.66 12.63 8.23
CA SER A 281 -4.56 13.59 8.04
C SER A 281 -5.03 14.92 7.47
N ALA A 282 -6.10 14.92 6.67
CA ALA A 282 -6.67 16.08 6.00
C ALA A 282 -8.09 16.40 6.48
N LYS A 283 -8.36 16.23 7.78
CA LYS A 283 -9.69 16.43 8.39
C LYS A 283 -10.38 17.73 7.97
N GLY A 284 -9.65 18.83 7.88
CA GLY A 284 -10.21 20.13 7.49
C GLY A 284 -10.76 20.16 6.05
N ILE A 285 -10.16 19.38 5.14
CA ILE A 285 -10.65 19.23 3.76
C ILE A 285 -11.90 18.35 3.77
N PHE A 286 -11.82 17.16 4.37
CA PHE A 286 -12.92 16.19 4.34
C PHE A 286 -14.12 16.58 5.21
N ALA A 287 -13.95 17.38 6.27
CA ALA A 287 -15.06 17.94 7.03
C ALA A 287 -15.93 18.87 6.16
N LYS A 288 -15.31 19.63 5.23
CA LYS A 288 -16.03 20.47 4.26
C LYS A 288 -16.72 19.66 3.17
N LEU A 289 -16.22 18.45 2.88
CA LEU A 289 -16.84 17.53 1.94
C LEU A 289 -18.02 16.76 2.56
N ASN A 290 -18.05 16.61 3.89
CA ASN A 290 -19.03 15.81 4.62
C ASN A 290 -20.23 16.66 5.13
N THR A 291 -20.65 17.67 4.36
CA THR A 291 -21.85 18.49 4.62
C THR A 291 -23.12 17.67 4.38
N SER A 292 -24.26 18.09 4.94
CA SER A 292 -25.54 17.35 4.81
C SER A 292 -26.01 17.20 3.36
N GLU A 293 -25.74 18.20 2.50
CA GLU A 293 -25.99 18.14 1.06
C GLU A 293 -25.08 17.13 0.35
N ASN A 294 -23.76 17.19 0.60
CA ASN A 294 -22.82 16.24 0.01
C ASN A 294 -23.01 14.82 0.54
N ARG A 295 -23.37 14.64 1.82
CA ARG A 295 -23.70 13.31 2.36
C ARG A 295 -24.88 12.69 1.64
N ASN A 296 -25.93 13.45 1.37
CA ASN A 296 -27.06 12.92 0.60
C ASN A 296 -26.69 12.61 -0.85
N ALA A 297 -25.80 13.38 -1.48
CA ALA A 297 -25.29 13.08 -2.81
C ALA A 297 -24.40 11.81 -2.81
N LEU A 298 -23.44 11.72 -1.87
CA LEU A 298 -22.57 10.56 -1.65
C LEU A 298 -23.36 9.29 -1.32
N GLN A 299 -24.38 9.40 -0.47
CA GLN A 299 -25.24 8.28 -0.06
C GLN A 299 -26.09 7.81 -1.24
N LYS A 300 -26.73 8.73 -1.97
CA LYS A 300 -27.52 8.39 -3.17
C LYS A 300 -26.67 7.80 -4.28
N LEU A 301 -25.44 8.30 -4.47
CA LEU A 301 -24.51 7.76 -5.45
C LEU A 301 -23.97 6.39 -5.00
N TRP A 302 -23.65 6.21 -3.72
CA TRP A 302 -23.28 4.91 -3.15
C TRP A 302 -24.41 3.89 -3.29
N ASP A 303 -25.65 4.28 -2.99
CA ASP A 303 -26.82 3.44 -3.17
C ASP A 303 -27.04 3.15 -4.66
N ALA A 304 -26.82 4.12 -5.56
CA ALA A 304 -26.88 3.92 -7.00
C ALA A 304 -25.78 2.98 -7.51
N ILE A 305 -24.56 3.04 -6.96
CA ILE A 305 -23.47 2.10 -7.22
C ILE A 305 -23.91 0.71 -6.78
N VAL A 306 -24.27 0.54 -5.51
CA VAL A 306 -24.71 -0.74 -4.96
C VAL A 306 -25.86 -1.30 -5.80
N ASN A 307 -26.86 -0.49 -6.14
CA ASN A 307 -28.05 -0.87 -6.92
C ASN A 307 -27.75 -1.19 -8.39
N PHE A 308 -26.92 -0.40 -9.07
CA PHE A 308 -26.44 -0.70 -10.41
C PHE A 308 -25.74 -2.06 -10.44
N PHE A 309 -24.93 -2.36 -9.42
CA PHE A 309 -24.20 -3.61 -9.38
C PHE A 309 -25.01 -4.80 -8.89
N THR A 310 -25.95 -4.64 -7.94
CA THR A 310 -26.86 -5.72 -7.53
C THR A 310 -27.82 -6.07 -8.67
N SER A 311 -28.33 -5.08 -9.41
CA SER A 311 -29.18 -5.30 -10.58
C SER A 311 -28.41 -6.00 -11.71
N LEU A 312 -27.16 -5.60 -11.99
CA LEU A 312 -26.29 -6.28 -12.95
C LEU A 312 -26.04 -7.74 -12.58
N PHE A 313 -25.71 -8.06 -11.32
CA PHE A 313 -25.48 -9.45 -10.91
C PHE A 313 -26.76 -10.29 -10.86
N SER A 314 -27.91 -9.69 -10.51
CA SER A 314 -29.21 -10.37 -10.54
C SER A 314 -29.67 -10.75 -11.95
N SER A 315 -29.16 -10.08 -13.00
CA SER A 315 -29.47 -10.44 -14.39
C SER A 315 -28.62 -11.59 -14.93
N PHE A 316 -27.48 -11.91 -14.29
CA PHE A 316 -26.63 -13.06 -14.62
C PHE A 316 -26.94 -14.33 -13.82
N SER A 317 -27.79 -14.26 -12.80
CA SER A 317 -28.22 -15.41 -12.00
C SER A 317 -29.57 -16.01 -12.45
N LYS A 318 -29.99 -15.74 -13.68
CA LYS A 318 -31.15 -16.34 -14.35
C LYS A 318 -30.70 -17.08 -15.61
#